data_AF-A0A537DDV8-F1
#
_entry.id   AF-A0A537DDV8-F1
#
_cell.length_a   1.000
_cell.length_b   1.000
_cell.length_c   1.000
_cell.angle_alpha   90.00
_cell.angle_beta   90.00
_cell.angle_gamma   90.00
#
_symmetry.space_group_name_H-M   'P 1'
#
loop_
_entity.id
_entity.type
_entity.pdbx_description
1 polymer ?
#
loop_
_entity_poly.entity_id
_entity_poly.type
_entity_poly.pdbx_seq_one_letter_code
_entity_poly.pdbx_strand_id
1 'polypeptide(L)'
;MREILPYFFKAKSLPTWKGWTQDMQRWAGRSRVDPIGLGPKTLRKSWESWLVASYPERVLEAFLSQGHTQMTAPSHYLGLPFTQADKDAMLEYVSGWA
;
A
#
# COMPACT_ATOMS: atom_id res chain seq x y z
N MET A 1 2.67 -21.27 -0.23
CA MET A 1 2.40 -19.95 -0.83
C MET A 1 1.55 -20.17 -2.07
N ARG A 2 0.30 -19.66 -2.13
CA ARG A 2 -0.44 -19.65 -3.41
C ARG A 2 0.11 -18.48 -4.22
N GLU A 3 0.80 -18.75 -5.31
CA GLU A 3 1.35 -17.71 -6.19
C GLU A 3 0.23 -16.78 -6.68
N ILE A 4 0.49 -15.47 -6.66
CA ILE A 4 -0.49 -14.44 -7.03
C ILE A 4 -0.80 -14.45 -8.54
N LEU A 5 0.14 -14.96 -9.34
CA LEU A 5 0.06 -14.97 -10.80
C LEU A 5 -1.06 -15.88 -11.32
N PRO A 6 -1.18 -17.17 -10.91
CA PRO A 6 -2.33 -18.00 -11.27
C PRO A 6 -3.68 -17.39 -10.89
N TYR A 7 -3.77 -16.69 -9.76
CA TYR A 7 -4.99 -16.00 -9.36
C TYR A 7 -5.26 -14.80 -10.28
N PHE A 8 -4.25 -13.98 -10.57
CA PHE A 8 -4.36 -12.83 -11.46
C PHE A 8 -4.84 -13.21 -12.86
N PHE A 9 -4.35 -14.32 -13.42
CA PHE A 9 -4.73 -14.77 -14.77
C PHE A 9 -6.06 -15.54 -14.83
N LYS A 10 -6.53 -16.11 -13.71
CA LYS A 10 -7.75 -16.94 -13.67
C LYS A 10 -8.93 -16.29 -12.93
N ALA A 11 -8.70 -15.16 -12.26
CA ALA A 11 -9.72 -14.46 -11.50
C ALA A 11 -10.66 -13.63 -12.39
N LYS A 12 -11.75 -13.19 -11.76
CA LYS A 12 -12.67 -12.20 -12.31
C LYS A 12 -11.91 -10.96 -12.77
N SER A 13 -12.38 -10.33 -13.84
CA SER A 13 -11.80 -9.09 -14.35
C SER A 13 -11.55 -8.08 -13.23
N LEU A 14 -10.38 -7.44 -13.26
CA LEU A 14 -10.00 -6.43 -12.29
C LEU A 14 -11.04 -5.29 -12.26
N PRO A 15 -11.28 -4.68 -11.09
CA PRO A 15 -12.22 -3.58 -10.98
C PRO A 15 -11.74 -2.41 -11.84
N THR A 16 -12.70 -1.67 -12.39
CA THR A 16 -12.39 -0.34 -12.95
C THR A 16 -11.90 0.57 -11.82
N TRP A 17 -11.20 1.65 -12.17
CA TRP A 17 -10.78 2.65 -11.18
C TRP A 17 -11.93 3.12 -10.29
N LYS A 18 -13.09 3.42 -10.90
CA LYS A 18 -14.30 3.84 -10.20
C LYS A 18 -14.84 2.73 -9.30
N GLY A 19 -14.89 1.49 -9.80
CA GLY A 19 -15.36 0.34 -9.02
C GLY A 19 -14.48 0.10 -7.79
N TRP A 20 -13.16 0.19 -7.96
CA TRP A 20 -12.22 0.03 -6.85
C TRP A 20 -12.38 1.14 -5.81
N THR A 21 -12.51 2.41 -6.23
CA THR A 21 -12.81 3.52 -5.32
C THR A 21 -14.09 3.26 -4.51
N GLN A 22 -15.18 2.82 -5.16
CA GLN A 22 -16.44 2.52 -4.49
C GLN A 22 -16.30 1.37 -3.48
N ASP A 23 -15.58 0.32 -3.85
CA ASP A 23 -15.31 -0.80 -2.95
C ASP A 23 -14.49 -0.37 -1.74
N MET A 24 -13.47 0.48 -1.91
CA MET A 24 -12.66 1.02 -0.82
C MET A 24 -13.48 1.90 0.13
N GLN A 25 -14.31 2.80 -0.41
CA GLN A 25 -15.20 3.63 0.41
C GLN A 25 -16.18 2.78 1.22
N ARG A 26 -16.71 1.71 0.61
CA ARG A 26 -17.58 0.75 1.30
C ARG A 26 -16.85 0.02 2.43
N TRP A 27 -15.61 -0.43 2.21
CA TRP A 27 -14.82 -1.09 3.25
C TRP A 27 -14.44 -0.13 4.37
N ALA A 28 -14.07 1.11 4.05
CA ALA A 28 -13.77 2.14 5.04
C ALA A 28 -14.94 2.39 6.00
N GLY A 29 -16.17 2.45 5.47
CA GLY A 29 -17.38 2.56 6.29
C GLY A 29 -17.57 1.37 7.26
N ARG A 30 -17.14 0.15 6.87
CA ARG A 30 -17.17 -1.02 7.76
C ARG A 30 -16.06 -0.98 8.81
N SER A 31 -14.91 -0.43 8.46
CA SER A 31 -13.72 -0.33 9.31
C SER A 31 -13.68 0.93 10.18
N ARG A 32 -14.70 1.80 10.10
CA ARG A 32 -14.75 3.11 10.77
C ARG A 32 -13.59 4.04 10.39
N VAL A 33 -13.11 3.91 9.15
CA VAL A 33 -12.16 4.83 8.53
C VAL A 33 -12.93 5.85 7.71
N ASP A 34 -12.54 7.12 7.76
CA ASP A 34 -13.16 8.16 6.93
C ASP A 34 -13.01 7.81 5.43
N PRO A 35 -14.11 7.63 4.68
CA PRO A 35 -14.06 7.28 3.27
C PRO A 35 -13.64 8.45 2.36
N ILE A 36 -13.61 9.70 2.87
CA ILE A 36 -13.31 10.88 2.05
C ILE A 36 -11.87 10.79 1.52
N GLY A 37 -11.73 10.91 0.20
CA GLY A 37 -10.43 10.87 -0.47
C GLY A 37 -9.82 9.47 -0.64
N LEU A 38 -10.49 8.40 -0.18
CA LEU A 38 -10.03 7.04 -0.41
C LEU A 38 -10.19 6.62 -1.88
N GLY A 39 -9.17 5.92 -2.38
CA GLY A 39 -9.19 5.29 -3.69
C GLY A 39 -7.89 4.55 -3.99
N PRO A 40 -7.68 4.09 -5.24
CA PRO A 40 -6.51 3.28 -5.58
C PRO A 40 -5.16 3.95 -5.26
N LYS A 41 -5.08 5.28 -5.33
CA LYS A 41 -3.88 6.05 -4.95
C LYS A 41 -3.56 5.93 -3.45
N THR A 42 -4.58 5.80 -2.60
CA THR A 42 -4.39 5.62 -1.16
C THR A 42 -3.59 4.36 -0.88
N LEU A 43 -3.93 3.23 -1.54
CA LEU A 43 -3.21 1.97 -1.36
C LEU A 43 -1.73 2.10 -1.69
N ARG A 44 -1.41 2.71 -2.84
CA ARG A 44 -0.02 2.98 -3.22
C ARG A 44 0.70 3.82 -2.16
N LYS A 45 0.09 4.93 -1.73
CA LYS A 45 0.70 5.80 -0.70
C LYS A 45 0.88 5.07 0.63
N SER A 46 -0.12 4.32 1.10
CA SER A 46 -0.04 3.56 2.34
C SER A 46 1.06 2.50 2.28
N TRP A 47 1.20 1.81 1.14
CA TRP A 47 2.27 0.85 0.92
C TRP A 47 3.66 1.49 0.92
N GLU A 48 3.82 2.58 0.18
CA GLU A 48 5.06 3.35 0.14
C GLU A 48 5.44 3.89 1.53
N SER A 49 4.48 4.43 2.27
CA SER A 49 4.67 4.89 3.64
C SER A 49 5.09 3.75 4.58
N TRP A 50 4.48 2.56 4.46
CA TRP A 50 4.84 1.41 5.28
C TRP A 50 6.26 0.92 4.98
N LEU A 51 6.64 0.85 3.70
CA LEU A 51 8.01 0.47 3.29
C LEU A 51 9.06 1.42 3.87
N VAL A 52 8.84 2.73 3.74
CA VAL A 52 9.77 3.74 4.26
C VAL A 52 9.84 3.70 5.80
N ALA A 53 8.71 3.50 6.47
CA ALA A 53 8.68 3.41 7.94
C ALA A 53 9.32 2.12 8.46
N SER A 54 9.24 1.02 7.71
CA SER A 54 9.73 -0.30 8.13
C SER A 54 11.19 -0.52 7.76
N TYR A 55 11.63 0.02 6.62
CA TYR A 55 12.98 -0.11 6.07
C TYR A 55 13.56 1.27 5.72
N PRO A 56 13.78 2.14 6.73
CA PRO A 56 14.29 3.50 6.51
C PRO A 56 15.67 3.52 5.83
N GLU A 57 16.43 2.43 5.90
CA GLU A 57 17.71 2.25 5.22
C GLU A 57 17.58 1.92 3.71
N ARG A 58 16.38 1.53 3.24
CA ARG A 58 16.10 1.13 1.85
C ARG A 58 15.12 2.07 1.13
N VAL A 59 15.07 3.32 1.55
CA VAL A 59 14.10 4.31 1.04
C VAL A 59 14.24 4.53 -0.47
N LEU A 60 15.48 4.49 -0.99
CA LEU A 60 15.73 4.65 -2.42
C LEU A 60 15.14 3.51 -3.23
N GLU A 61 15.38 2.28 -2.79
CA GLU A 61 14.88 1.06 -3.40
C GLU A 61 13.35 1.01 -3.32
N ALA A 62 12.78 1.41 -2.18
CA ALA A 62 11.33 1.55 -2.03
C ALA A 62 10.77 2.52 -3.08
N PHE A 63 11.34 3.71 -3.25
CA PHE A 63 10.86 4.68 -4.24
C PHE A 63 11.05 4.20 -5.69
N LEU A 64 12.18 3.57 -6.00
CA LEU A 64 12.43 2.98 -7.31
C LEU A 64 11.43 1.86 -7.64
N SER A 65 11.09 1.01 -6.66
CA SER A 65 10.06 -0.04 -6.82
C SER A 65 8.68 0.53 -7.15
N GLN A 66 8.41 1.77 -6.71
CA GLN A 66 7.19 2.48 -7.02
C GLN A 66 7.28 3.27 -8.35
N GLY A 67 8.42 3.28 -9.04
CA GLY A 67 8.59 3.98 -10.32
C GLY A 67 8.81 5.49 -10.19
N HIS A 68 9.30 5.96 -9.04
CA HIS A 68 9.69 7.37 -8.88
C HIS A 68 11.05 7.64 -9.54
N THR A 69 11.19 8.78 -10.20
CA THR A 69 12.42 9.19 -10.93
C THR A 69 13.20 10.31 -10.25
N GLN A 70 12.59 11.02 -9.29
CA GLN A 70 13.21 12.16 -8.61
C GLN A 70 13.15 11.98 -7.10
N MET A 71 14.28 12.24 -6.45
CA MET A 71 14.53 12.18 -4.99
C MET A 71 13.74 13.20 -4.15
N THR A 72 12.65 13.77 -4.67
CA THR A 72 11.89 14.85 -4.02
C THR A 72 10.91 14.36 -2.95
N ALA A 73 10.89 13.05 -2.69
CA ALA A 73 9.98 12.40 -1.76
C ALA A 73 10.41 12.32 -0.27
N PRO A 74 11.71 12.22 0.13
CA PRO A 74 12.08 11.84 1.50
C PRO A 74 11.54 12.76 2.61
N SER A 75 11.44 14.06 2.34
CA SER A 75 11.01 15.05 3.33
C SER A 75 9.57 14.86 3.80
N HIS A 76 8.71 14.22 3.00
CA HIS A 76 7.31 13.95 3.35
C HIS A 76 7.11 12.66 4.16
N TYR A 77 8.13 11.81 4.28
CA TYR A 77 8.05 10.52 4.98
C TYR A 77 8.75 10.54 6.35
N LEU A 78 9.40 11.64 6.70
CA LEU A 78 9.93 11.87 8.05
C LEU A 78 8.75 12.07 9.02
N GLY A 79 8.64 11.21 10.03
CA GLY A 79 7.63 11.34 11.09
C GLY A 79 6.29 10.63 10.80
N LEU A 80 6.27 9.61 9.95
CA LEU A 80 5.06 8.79 9.81
C LEU A 80 4.73 8.09 11.13
N PRO A 81 3.47 8.15 11.62
CA PRO A 81 3.08 7.66 12.93
C PRO A 81 2.84 6.14 12.95
N PHE A 82 3.64 5.34 12.24
CA PHE A 82 3.55 3.88 12.32
C PHE A 82 4.17 3.40 13.63
N THR A 83 3.35 2.73 14.45
CA THR A 83 3.83 2.00 15.61
C THR A 83 4.51 0.70 15.19
N GLN A 84 5.24 0.05 16.10
CA GLN A 84 5.80 -1.27 15.80
C GLN A 84 4.70 -2.31 15.53
N ALA A 85 3.56 -2.20 16.24
CA ALA A 85 2.41 -3.08 16.01
C ALA A 85 1.83 -2.92 14.59
N ASP A 86 1.78 -1.70 14.04
CA ASP A 86 1.33 -1.47 12.67
C ASP A 86 2.28 -2.10 11.64
N LYS A 87 3.59 -2.10 11.94
CA LYS A 87 4.60 -2.75 11.10
C LYS A 87 4.43 -4.26 11.11
N ASP A 88 4.32 -4.84 12.29
CA ASP A 88 4.23 -6.29 12.49
C ASP A 88 2.92 -6.86 11.91
N ALA A 89 1.80 -6.16 12.07
CA ALA A 89 0.50 -6.58 11.54
C ALA A 89 0.47 -6.70 10.00
N MET A 90 1.32 -5.97 9.31
CA MET A 90 1.43 -6.03 7.85
C MET A 90 2.25 -7.23 7.36
N LEU A 91 3.15 -7.78 8.19
CA LEU A 91 4.06 -8.86 7.78
C LEU A 91 3.34 -10.10 7.26
N GLU A 92 2.18 -10.44 7.82
CA GLU A 92 1.35 -11.56 7.33
C GLU A 92 1.01 -11.39 5.83
N TYR A 93 0.66 -10.17 5.42
CA TYR A 93 0.20 -9.86 4.07
C TYR A 93 1.33 -9.69 3.06
N VAL A 94 2.53 -9.36 3.53
CA VAL A 94 3.67 -8.98 2.67
C VAL A 94 4.84 -9.95 2.79
N SER A 95 4.73 -10.97 3.64
CA SER A 95 5.71 -12.05 3.72
C SER A 95 5.93 -12.68 2.34
N GLY A 96 7.19 -12.72 1.89
CA GLY A 96 7.59 -13.17 0.55
C GLY A 96 7.76 -12.08 -0.51
N TRP A 97 7.47 -10.82 -0.19
CA TRP A 97 7.83 -9.66 -1.02
C TRP A 97 9.14 -8.98 -0.58
N ALA A 98 9.61 -9.27 0.63
CA ALA A 98 10.86 -8.79 1.21
C ALA A 98 12.05 -9.67 0.84
#